data_AF-A0A2G4U7V9-F1
#
_entry.id   AF-A0A2G4U7V9-F1
#
_cell.length_a   1.000
_cell.length_b   1.000
_cell.length_c   1.000
_cell.angle_alpha   90.00
_cell.angle_beta   90.00
_cell.angle_gamma   90.00
#
_symmetry.space_group_name_H-M   'P 1'
#
loop_
_entity.id
_entity.type
_entity.pdbx_description
1 polymer ?
#
loop_
_entity_poly.entity_id
_entity_poly.type
_entity_poly.pdbx_seq_one_letter_code
_entity_poly.pdbx_strand_id
1 'polypeptide(L)'
;MSHINLITTCTNSKHGNSYNSLNLSDYSAGKTSANVLIHSWCNATKEALAKSAFIYIEELYKGGHWATAKTIYRDYPIDLWVLSAGLGLVHNKDKVVPYQATFATGYAESIPLYSKDYPGKSFHRTWWKEVTERSPFKSDHATSITALMKEKPKEYFIICGSPDYINAIELDIINGLEYLYAPKKQFLIITSKKINNRLEEYFLKSDARIAPLLKCNMLMLNISLAKYVISHFSDNKNEDLSILAQELSQQFYKLPERDVIKGIKRNPEEVEEYILTLLQQQPEVSATKALRAFRDSGNSFEEKRFRVLFRSVSARNV
;
A
#
# COMPACT_ATOMS: atom_id res chain seq x y z
N MET A 1 20.59 -0.18 -19.20
CA MET A 1 19.33 0.36 -18.67
C MET A 1 19.52 0.59 -17.19
N SER A 2 19.10 1.74 -16.70
CA SER A 2 19.23 2.07 -15.29
C SER A 2 18.24 1.26 -14.45
N HIS A 3 18.75 0.59 -13.42
CA HIS A 3 17.96 -0.28 -12.56
C HIS A 3 17.10 0.54 -11.60
N ILE A 4 15.84 0.14 -11.41
CA ILE A 4 14.88 0.85 -10.56
C ILE A 4 14.50 -0.04 -9.38
N ASN A 5 14.59 0.50 -8.17
CA ASN A 5 13.99 -0.07 -6.96
C ASN A 5 12.59 0.56 -6.79
N LEU A 6 11.55 -0.19 -7.15
CA LEU A 6 10.17 0.19 -6.87
C LEU A 6 9.83 -0.24 -5.45
N ILE A 7 9.49 0.72 -4.61
CA ILE A 7 9.13 0.49 -3.21
C ILE A 7 7.66 0.87 -3.03
N THR A 8 6.83 -0.08 -2.61
CA THR A 8 5.39 0.16 -2.46
C THR A 8 4.86 -0.31 -1.10
N THR A 9 3.64 0.08 -0.73
CA THR A 9 3.07 -0.26 0.57
C THR A 9 2.53 -1.69 0.61
N CYS A 10 2.55 -2.29 1.80
CA CYS A 10 1.81 -3.54 2.00
C CYS A 10 0.29 -3.31 1.86
N THR A 11 -0.45 -4.40 1.66
CA THR A 11 -1.93 -4.37 1.61
C THR A 11 -2.53 -5.01 2.85
N ASN A 12 -3.64 -4.48 3.36
CA ASN A 12 -4.34 -5.06 4.52
C ASN A 12 -4.96 -6.42 4.18
N SER A 13 -5.28 -6.67 2.90
CA SER A 13 -5.79 -7.97 2.44
C SER A 13 -4.61 -8.90 2.15
N LYS A 14 -4.46 -9.96 2.95
CA LYS A 14 -3.35 -10.91 2.84
C LYS A 14 -3.83 -12.35 2.70
N HIS A 15 -3.02 -13.20 2.06
CA HIS A 15 -3.15 -14.65 2.05
C HIS A 15 -2.62 -15.20 3.39
N GLY A 16 -3.35 -16.13 3.99
CA GLY A 16 -3.04 -16.69 5.30
C GLY A 16 -4.33 -17.03 6.05
N ASN A 17 -4.39 -18.24 6.61
CA ASN A 17 -5.54 -18.67 7.41
C ASN A 17 -5.57 -17.83 8.69
N SER A 18 -6.73 -17.30 9.08
CA SER A 18 -6.89 -16.40 10.25
C SER A 18 -6.37 -17.00 11.56
N TYR A 19 -6.20 -18.32 11.63
CA TYR A 19 -5.74 -19.05 12.79
C TYR A 19 -4.22 -19.04 13.00
N ASN A 20 -3.41 -18.78 11.96
CA ASN A 20 -1.94 -18.84 12.04
C ASN A 20 -1.23 -17.53 11.67
N SER A 21 -1.97 -16.41 11.57
CA SER A 21 -1.38 -15.10 11.29
C SER A 21 -1.10 -14.33 12.56
N LEU A 22 0.12 -13.79 12.72
CA LEU A 22 0.40 -12.83 13.78
C LEU A 22 -0.49 -11.59 13.62
N ASN A 23 -1.16 -11.14 14.66
CA ASN A 23 -1.96 -9.92 14.61
C ASN A 23 -1.49 -8.93 15.66
N LEU A 24 -1.16 -7.71 15.24
CA LEU A 24 -0.72 -6.65 16.14
C LEU A 24 -1.75 -6.33 17.22
N SER A 25 -3.05 -6.53 16.92
CA SER A 25 -4.12 -6.31 17.89
C SER A 25 -3.89 -7.10 19.18
N ASP A 26 -3.31 -8.30 19.08
CA ASP A 26 -3.10 -9.22 20.20
C ASP A 26 -2.02 -8.70 21.17
N TYR A 27 -1.15 -7.81 20.72
CA TYR A 27 -0.06 -7.22 21.51
C TYR A 27 -0.39 -5.80 22.01
N SER A 28 -1.28 -5.11 21.29
CA SER A 28 -1.69 -3.74 21.60
C SER A 28 -2.83 -3.65 22.64
N ALA A 29 -3.46 -4.78 22.97
CA ALA A 29 -4.52 -4.85 23.98
C ALA A 29 -3.99 -4.47 25.37
N GLY A 30 -4.67 -3.56 26.07
CA GLY A 30 -4.43 -3.34 27.51
C GLY A 30 -3.54 -2.16 27.93
N LYS A 31 -3.43 -1.08 27.15
CA LYS A 31 -2.59 0.11 27.47
C LYS A 31 -1.10 -0.21 27.62
N THR A 32 -0.61 -1.19 26.87
CA THR A 32 0.82 -1.53 26.76
C THR A 32 1.64 -0.30 26.35
N SER A 33 2.77 -0.04 27.01
CA SER A 33 3.65 1.07 26.65
C SER A 33 4.26 0.87 25.25
N ALA A 34 4.61 1.98 24.59
CA ALA A 34 5.19 1.98 23.26
C ALA A 34 6.39 1.02 23.12
N ASN A 35 7.33 1.07 24.05
CA ASN A 35 8.51 0.22 24.05
C ASN A 35 8.14 -1.26 24.21
N VAL A 36 7.21 -1.60 25.12
CA VAL A 36 6.81 -3.00 25.32
C VAL A 36 6.14 -3.54 24.05
N LEU A 37 5.27 -2.76 23.41
CA LEU A 37 4.63 -3.18 22.15
C LEU A 37 5.65 -3.49 21.05
N ILE A 38 6.64 -2.59 20.85
CA ILE A 38 7.71 -2.77 19.87
C ILE A 38 8.49 -4.06 20.14
N HIS A 39 8.93 -4.27 21.38
CA HIS A 39 9.71 -5.46 21.75
C HIS A 39 8.89 -6.74 21.56
N SER A 40 7.64 -6.78 22.04
CA SER A 40 6.78 -7.94 21.91
C SER A 40 6.51 -8.28 20.45
N TRP A 41 6.24 -7.28 19.60
CA TRP A 41 6.00 -7.51 18.18
C TRP A 41 7.24 -8.01 17.45
N CYS A 42 8.40 -7.37 17.63
CA CYS A 42 9.65 -7.78 16.97
C CYS A 42 10.11 -9.18 17.42
N ASN A 43 9.92 -9.53 18.69
CA ASN A 43 10.22 -10.88 19.17
C ASN A 43 9.26 -11.91 18.58
N ALA A 44 7.96 -11.61 18.57
CA ALA A 44 6.96 -12.51 18.00
C ALA A 44 7.17 -12.79 16.51
N THR A 45 7.49 -11.76 15.71
CA THR A 45 7.78 -11.94 14.27
C THR A 45 9.02 -12.79 14.05
N LYS A 46 10.09 -12.53 14.81
CA LYS A 46 11.32 -13.32 14.75
C LYS A 46 11.11 -14.79 15.14
N GLU A 47 10.38 -15.03 16.23
CA GLU A 47 10.06 -16.39 16.68
C GLU A 47 9.15 -17.13 15.70
N ALA A 48 8.14 -16.45 15.16
CA ALA A 48 7.23 -17.05 14.20
C ALA A 48 7.96 -17.46 12.92
N LEU A 49 8.89 -16.62 12.43
CA LEU A 49 9.75 -16.97 11.29
C LEU A 49 10.63 -18.19 11.60
N ALA A 50 11.05 -18.43 12.83
CA ALA A 50 11.83 -19.64 13.15
C ALA A 50 10.99 -20.93 13.19
N LYS A 51 9.67 -20.82 13.39
CA LYS A 51 8.80 -21.96 13.79
C LYS A 51 7.67 -22.28 12.80
N SER A 52 7.35 -21.40 11.86
CA SER A 52 6.11 -21.46 11.09
C SER A 52 6.34 -21.74 9.60
N ALA A 53 5.27 -22.15 8.91
CA ALA A 53 5.26 -22.20 7.46
C ALA A 53 5.40 -20.78 6.87
N PHE A 54 6.20 -20.68 5.81
CA PHE A 54 6.47 -19.42 5.13
C PHE A 54 5.63 -19.25 3.87
N ILE A 55 5.38 -18.00 3.52
CA ILE A 55 4.84 -17.57 2.23
C ILE A 55 5.75 -16.49 1.66
N TYR A 56 5.90 -16.45 0.34
CA TYR A 56 6.63 -15.36 -0.31
C TYR A 56 5.85 -14.05 -0.20
N ILE A 57 6.54 -12.92 -0.05
CA ILE A 57 5.89 -11.59 -0.09
C ILE A 57 5.06 -11.41 -1.37
N GLU A 58 5.55 -11.89 -2.51
CA GLU A 58 4.83 -11.93 -3.78
C GLU A 58 3.45 -12.59 -3.71
N GLU A 59 3.31 -13.59 -2.85
CA GLU A 59 2.09 -14.38 -2.65
C GLU A 59 1.27 -13.92 -1.44
N LEU A 60 1.88 -13.17 -0.52
CA LEU A 60 1.21 -12.70 0.70
C LEU A 60 0.12 -11.68 0.40
N TYR A 61 0.43 -10.64 -0.36
CA TYR A 61 -0.47 -9.49 -0.54
C TYR A 61 -1.54 -9.73 -1.62
N LYS A 62 -2.70 -9.08 -1.46
CA LYS A 62 -3.82 -9.17 -2.43
C LYS A 62 -4.31 -7.81 -2.91
N GLY A 63 -5.17 -7.87 -3.92
CA GLY A 63 -5.93 -6.73 -4.41
C GLY A 63 -5.26 -5.99 -5.55
N GLY A 64 -5.99 -5.02 -6.11
CA GLY A 64 -5.58 -4.31 -7.34
C GLY A 64 -4.25 -3.57 -7.20
N HIS A 65 -3.93 -3.06 -6.01
CA HIS A 65 -2.65 -2.43 -5.73
C HIS A 65 -1.48 -3.42 -5.95
N TRP A 66 -1.51 -4.58 -5.28
CA TRP A 66 -0.45 -5.56 -5.38
C TRP A 66 -0.40 -6.23 -6.76
N ALA A 67 -1.56 -6.50 -7.36
CA ALA A 67 -1.62 -7.02 -8.74
C ALA A 67 -0.93 -6.06 -9.74
N THR A 68 -1.06 -4.76 -9.53
CA THR A 68 -0.35 -3.74 -10.34
C THR A 68 1.15 -3.76 -10.07
N ALA A 69 1.58 -3.86 -8.81
CA ALA A 69 3.00 -3.97 -8.46
C ALA A 69 3.67 -5.19 -9.11
N LYS A 70 3.03 -6.36 -9.07
CA LYS A 70 3.51 -7.58 -9.75
C LYS A 70 3.55 -7.43 -11.26
N THR A 71 2.59 -6.72 -11.83
CA THR A 71 2.59 -6.40 -13.27
C THR A 71 3.82 -5.55 -13.63
N ILE A 72 4.14 -4.52 -12.85
CA ILE A 72 5.33 -3.70 -13.08
C ILE A 72 6.60 -4.56 -12.97
N TYR A 73 6.71 -5.40 -11.93
CA TYR A 73 7.86 -6.28 -11.73
C TYR A 73 8.09 -7.25 -12.89
N ARG A 74 7.02 -7.76 -13.50
CA ARG A 74 7.10 -8.64 -14.67
C ARG A 74 7.45 -7.87 -15.95
N ASP A 75 6.89 -6.68 -16.13
CA ASP A 75 6.94 -5.95 -17.39
C ASP A 75 8.22 -5.09 -17.53
N TYR A 76 8.91 -4.77 -16.42
CA TYR A 76 10.10 -3.89 -16.40
C TYR A 76 11.25 -4.48 -15.58
N PRO A 77 12.52 -4.18 -15.91
CA PRO A 77 13.70 -4.65 -15.18
C PRO A 77 13.89 -3.87 -13.87
N ILE A 78 13.09 -4.20 -12.86
CA ILE A 78 13.04 -3.51 -11.57
C ILE A 78 13.18 -4.49 -10.41
N ASP A 79 13.68 -4.01 -9.27
CA ASP A 79 13.53 -4.71 -7.99
C ASP A 79 12.28 -4.22 -7.26
N LEU A 80 11.50 -5.15 -6.71
CA LEU A 80 10.24 -4.85 -6.04
C LEU A 80 10.39 -5.02 -4.52
N TRP A 81 10.21 -3.92 -3.82
CA TRP A 81 10.31 -3.81 -2.37
C TRP A 81 8.97 -3.41 -1.76
N VAL A 82 8.75 -3.81 -0.51
CA VAL A 82 7.52 -3.49 0.23
C VAL A 82 7.83 -2.80 1.56
N LEU A 83 7.18 -1.66 1.77
CA LEU A 83 7.03 -1.01 3.06
C LEU A 83 6.02 -1.80 3.90
N SER A 84 6.54 -2.68 4.75
CA SER A 84 5.75 -3.51 5.65
C SER A 84 5.66 -2.83 7.02
N ALA A 85 4.45 -2.44 7.45
CA ALA A 85 4.27 -1.93 8.81
C ALA A 85 4.65 -2.95 9.89
N GLY A 86 4.65 -4.25 9.59
CA GLY A 86 5.01 -5.29 10.56
C GLY A 86 6.46 -5.77 10.48
N LEU A 87 7.13 -5.62 9.34
CA LEU A 87 8.44 -6.26 9.08
C LEU A 87 9.51 -5.29 8.55
N GLY A 88 9.18 -4.00 8.38
CA GLY A 88 10.13 -3.00 7.88
C GLY A 88 10.19 -3.02 6.35
N LEU A 89 11.38 -2.85 5.78
CA LEU A 89 11.59 -3.03 4.34
C LEU A 89 11.84 -4.51 4.03
N VAL A 90 11.02 -5.08 3.16
CA VAL A 90 11.13 -6.48 2.70
C VAL A 90 11.15 -6.53 1.18
N HIS A 91 11.88 -7.48 0.61
CA HIS A 91 11.93 -7.75 -0.81
C HIS A 91 10.78 -8.70 -1.24
N ASN A 92 10.35 -8.64 -2.50
CA ASN A 92 9.23 -9.48 -2.97
C ASN A 92 9.51 -10.98 -2.87
N LYS A 93 10.78 -11.37 -2.90
CA LYS A 93 11.26 -12.76 -2.78
C LYS A 93 11.48 -13.22 -1.33
N ASP A 94 11.22 -12.38 -0.34
CA ASP A 94 11.38 -12.79 1.05
C ASP A 94 10.32 -13.79 1.45
N LYS A 95 10.73 -14.79 2.22
CA LYS A 95 9.85 -15.75 2.89
C LYS A 95 9.46 -15.18 4.25
N VAL A 96 8.16 -14.97 4.43
CA VAL A 96 7.61 -14.37 5.65
C VAL A 96 6.52 -15.24 6.26
N VAL A 97 6.20 -14.97 7.52
CA VAL A 97 4.96 -15.48 8.13
C VAL A 97 3.80 -14.55 7.80
N PRO A 98 2.57 -15.06 7.61
CA PRO A 98 1.39 -14.21 7.53
C PRO A 98 1.24 -13.35 8.79
N TYR A 99 0.99 -12.05 8.62
CA TYR A 99 0.88 -11.11 9.72
C TYR A 99 -0.10 -9.97 9.41
N GLN A 100 -0.67 -9.33 10.42
CA GLN A 100 -1.55 -8.16 10.31
C GLN A 100 -1.01 -7.02 11.17
N ALA A 101 -0.59 -5.94 10.49
CA ALA A 101 -0.13 -4.68 11.05
C ALA A 101 -0.27 -3.60 9.96
N THR A 102 -0.68 -2.39 10.31
CA THR A 102 -0.86 -1.31 9.32
C THR A 102 -0.65 0.08 9.93
N PHE A 103 -0.07 1.02 9.19
CA PHE A 103 -0.02 2.44 9.60
C PHE A 103 -1.35 3.17 9.38
N ALA A 104 -2.29 2.59 8.62
CA ALA A 104 -3.62 3.16 8.46
C ALA A 104 -4.33 3.16 9.81
N THR A 105 -5.07 4.22 10.11
CA THR A 105 -5.82 4.36 11.37
C THR A 105 -7.22 3.72 11.28
N GLY A 106 -7.76 3.27 12.41
CA GLY A 106 -9.15 2.80 12.50
C GLY A 106 -9.33 1.29 12.32
N TYR A 107 -8.23 0.53 12.36
CA TYR A 107 -8.23 -0.93 12.36
C TYR A 107 -7.71 -1.45 13.72
N ALA A 108 -8.06 -2.68 14.07
CA ALA A 108 -7.59 -3.29 15.31
C ALA A 108 -6.07 -3.54 15.29
N GLU A 109 -5.54 -3.82 14.08
CA GLU A 109 -4.14 -4.04 13.78
C GLU A 109 -3.37 -2.76 13.41
N SER A 110 -3.96 -1.58 13.64
CA SER A 110 -3.30 -0.28 13.42
C SER A 110 -2.13 -0.09 14.38
N ILE A 111 -0.99 0.40 13.89
CA ILE A 111 0.09 0.89 14.77
C ILE A 111 -0.49 2.04 15.62
N PRO A 112 -0.52 1.92 16.96
CA PRO A 112 -1.10 2.94 17.83
C PRO A 112 -0.40 4.28 17.68
N LEU A 113 -1.09 5.39 17.95
CA LEU A 113 -0.49 6.72 17.85
C LEU A 113 0.33 7.10 19.09
N TYR A 114 0.04 6.51 20.25
CA TYR A 114 0.60 6.90 21.54
C TYR A 114 0.57 8.42 21.79
N SER A 115 -0.56 9.06 21.48
CA SER A 115 -0.69 10.53 21.41
C SER A 115 -0.39 11.30 22.69
N LYS A 116 -0.27 10.61 23.84
CA LYS A 116 0.19 11.23 25.09
C LYS A 116 1.69 11.52 25.09
N ASP A 117 2.47 10.62 24.50
CA ASP A 117 3.94 10.67 24.51
C ASP A 117 4.49 11.12 23.15
N TYR A 118 3.69 11.01 22.08
CA TYR A 118 4.08 11.27 20.72
C TYR A 118 3.11 12.25 20.03
N PRO A 119 3.56 13.43 19.60
CA PRO A 119 2.71 14.35 18.86
C PRO A 119 2.34 13.79 17.49
N GLY A 120 1.05 13.82 17.15
CA GLY A 120 0.53 13.39 15.86
C GLY A 120 0.87 11.93 15.52
N LYS A 121 1.60 11.73 14.42
CA LYS A 121 2.03 10.40 13.93
C LYS A 121 3.54 10.17 14.09
N SER A 122 4.19 10.89 15.00
CA SER A 122 5.64 10.74 15.23
C SER A 122 6.02 9.35 15.73
N PHE A 123 5.15 8.67 16.49
CA PHE A 123 5.41 7.28 16.91
C PHE A 123 5.58 6.32 15.72
N HIS A 124 4.89 6.53 14.60
CA HIS A 124 5.03 5.67 13.42
C HIS A 124 6.47 5.68 12.87
N ARG A 125 7.21 6.77 13.05
CA ARG A 125 8.62 6.89 12.67
C ARG A 125 9.52 6.10 13.61
N THR A 126 9.25 6.18 14.91
CA THR A 126 9.93 5.35 15.94
C THR A 126 9.68 3.87 15.67
N TRP A 127 8.42 3.51 15.40
CA TRP A 127 8.03 2.15 15.04
C TRP A 127 8.79 1.64 13.81
N TRP A 128 8.80 2.43 12.72
CA TRP A 128 9.54 2.07 11.51
C TRP A 128 11.02 1.86 11.78
N LYS A 129 11.66 2.79 12.51
CA LYS A 129 13.06 2.66 12.91
C LYS A 129 13.33 1.34 13.65
N GLU A 130 12.56 1.04 14.68
CA GLU A 130 12.79 -0.15 15.51
C GLU A 130 12.55 -1.46 14.75
N VAL A 131 11.50 -1.52 13.92
CA VAL A 131 11.20 -2.71 13.13
C VAL A 131 12.26 -2.96 12.05
N THR A 132 12.81 -1.91 11.44
CA THR A 132 13.89 -2.05 10.44
C THR A 132 15.23 -2.41 11.09
N GLU A 133 15.56 -1.84 12.25
CA GLU A 133 16.80 -2.12 12.99
C GLU A 133 16.85 -3.56 13.54
N ARG A 134 15.70 -4.09 13.96
CA ARG A 134 15.52 -5.44 14.52
C ARG A 134 15.01 -6.44 13.49
N SER A 135 15.00 -6.06 12.21
CA SER A 135 14.46 -6.90 11.15
C SER A 135 15.15 -8.26 11.12
N PRO A 136 14.38 -9.36 10.95
CA PRO A 136 14.93 -10.70 10.83
C PRO A 136 15.72 -10.92 9.52
N PHE A 137 15.58 -10.03 8.53
CA PHE A 137 16.22 -10.12 7.22
C PHE A 137 17.56 -9.36 7.13
N LYS A 138 18.06 -8.85 8.26
CA LYS A 138 19.25 -7.97 8.30
C LYS A 138 20.54 -8.62 7.79
N SER A 139 20.61 -9.95 7.80
CA SER A 139 21.71 -10.72 7.22
C SER A 139 21.61 -10.89 5.70
N ASP A 140 20.41 -10.69 5.14
CA ASP A 140 20.09 -11.15 3.79
C ASP A 140 20.13 -9.99 2.79
N HIS A 141 19.63 -8.82 3.19
CA HIS A 141 19.63 -7.60 2.39
C HIS A 141 19.40 -6.35 3.25
N ALA A 142 19.45 -5.16 2.65
CA ALA A 142 19.07 -3.91 3.30
C ALA A 142 17.63 -3.94 3.85
N THR A 143 17.46 -3.59 5.13
CA THR A 143 16.14 -3.62 5.83
C THR A 143 15.53 -2.24 6.08
N SER A 144 16.17 -1.17 5.59
CA SER A 144 15.67 0.21 5.63
C SER A 144 15.94 0.92 4.30
N ILE A 145 15.26 2.04 4.05
CA ILE A 145 15.47 2.86 2.84
C ILE A 145 16.90 3.41 2.83
N THR A 146 17.38 3.88 3.98
CA THR A 146 18.76 4.35 4.13
C THR A 146 19.77 3.27 3.75
N ALA A 147 19.60 2.05 4.27
CA ALA A 147 20.51 0.95 3.99
C ALA A 147 20.49 0.58 2.50
N LEU A 148 19.31 0.56 1.88
CA LEU A 148 19.16 0.20 0.47
C LEU A 148 19.79 1.25 -0.46
N MET A 149 19.55 2.54 -0.19
CA MET A 149 20.17 3.63 -0.96
C MET A 149 21.69 3.67 -0.80
N LYS A 150 22.19 3.32 0.39
CA LYS A 150 23.63 3.17 0.65
C LYS A 150 24.26 1.99 -0.12
N GLU A 151 23.56 0.87 -0.18
CA GLU A 151 24.00 -0.31 -0.92
C GLU A 151 23.99 -0.07 -2.44
N LYS A 152 23.00 0.70 -2.93
CA LYS A 152 22.76 0.92 -4.36
C LYS A 152 22.77 2.41 -4.75
N PRO A 153 23.88 3.14 -4.53
CA PRO A 153 23.91 4.61 -4.61
C PRO A 153 23.79 5.19 -6.03
N LYS A 154 23.91 4.34 -7.05
CA LYS A 154 23.82 4.69 -8.48
C LYS A 154 22.46 4.36 -9.11
N GLU A 155 21.59 3.66 -8.39
CA GLU A 155 20.30 3.20 -8.90
C GLU A 155 19.19 4.23 -8.70
N TYR A 156 18.03 3.94 -9.26
CA TYR A 156 16.83 4.78 -9.18
C TYR A 156 15.85 4.21 -8.17
N PHE A 157 15.07 5.07 -7.55
CA PHE A 157 14.20 4.75 -6.44
C PHE A 157 12.87 5.45 -6.62
N ILE A 158 11.80 4.66 -6.75
CA ILE A 158 10.43 5.18 -6.83
C ILE A 158 9.66 4.61 -5.65
N ILE A 159 9.30 5.46 -4.70
CA ILE A 159 8.46 5.11 -3.55
C ILE A 159 7.03 5.54 -3.84
N CYS A 160 6.08 4.61 -3.81
CA CYS A 160 4.66 4.93 -3.95
C CYS A 160 3.84 4.36 -2.80
N GLY A 161 3.06 5.20 -2.13
CA GLY A 161 2.38 4.77 -0.91
C GLY A 161 1.38 5.76 -0.35
N SER A 162 0.56 5.32 0.58
CA SER A 162 -0.38 6.22 1.27
C SER A 162 0.38 7.23 2.15
N PRO A 163 -0.22 8.38 2.47
CA PRO A 163 0.41 9.38 3.33
C PRO A 163 0.86 8.83 4.69
N ASP A 164 0.17 7.82 5.22
CA ASP A 164 0.51 7.20 6.51
C ASP A 164 1.84 6.47 6.45
N TYR A 165 2.09 5.73 5.37
CA TYR A 165 3.36 5.03 5.15
C TYR A 165 4.48 6.03 4.84
N ILE A 166 4.24 7.03 3.99
CA ILE A 166 5.26 8.05 3.68
C ILE A 166 5.67 8.80 4.93
N ASN A 167 4.73 9.14 5.82
CA ASN A 167 5.05 9.75 7.12
C ASN A 167 5.89 8.82 8.02
N ALA A 168 5.60 7.52 8.03
CA ALA A 168 6.31 6.56 8.87
C ALA A 168 7.79 6.44 8.47
N ILE A 169 8.08 6.52 7.17
CA ILE A 169 9.45 6.37 6.64
C ILE A 169 10.16 7.71 6.38
N GLU A 170 9.55 8.84 6.73
CA GLU A 170 10.04 10.19 6.37
C GLU A 170 11.51 10.42 6.73
N LEU A 171 11.90 10.09 7.96
CA LEU A 171 13.28 10.27 8.42
C LEU A 171 14.25 9.28 7.75
N ASP A 172 13.79 8.07 7.43
CA ASP A 172 14.59 7.05 6.76
C ASP A 172 14.86 7.43 5.29
N ILE A 173 13.90 8.04 4.61
CA ILE A 173 14.13 8.64 3.29
C ILE A 173 15.16 9.76 3.38
N ILE A 174 14.94 10.72 4.28
CA ILE A 174 15.80 11.89 4.43
C ILE A 174 17.26 11.48 4.64
N ASN A 175 17.51 10.50 5.51
CA ASN A 175 18.84 9.98 5.78
C ASN A 175 19.40 9.19 4.58
N GLY A 176 18.56 8.46 3.85
CA GLY A 176 18.96 7.71 2.67
C GLY A 176 19.41 8.59 1.50
N LEU A 177 18.81 9.77 1.32
CA LEU A 177 19.16 10.70 0.24
C LEU A 177 20.63 11.11 0.27
N GLU A 178 21.27 11.16 1.45
CA GLU A 178 22.68 11.52 1.59
C GLU A 178 23.64 10.52 0.92
N TYR A 179 23.16 9.30 0.62
CA TYR A 179 23.97 8.26 0.00
C TYR A 179 23.86 8.19 -1.53
N LEU A 180 22.86 8.83 -2.13
CA LEU A 180 22.67 8.84 -3.58
C LEU A 180 23.61 9.84 -4.25
N TYR A 181 24.14 9.50 -5.43
CA TYR A 181 25.10 10.35 -6.15
C TYR A 181 24.49 11.64 -6.70
N ALA A 182 23.24 11.55 -7.16
CA ALA A 182 22.45 12.63 -7.71
C ALA A 182 20.98 12.44 -7.27
N PRO A 183 20.66 12.71 -5.98
CA PRO A 183 19.37 12.37 -5.40
C PRO A 183 18.17 12.87 -6.22
N LYS A 184 18.24 14.12 -6.75
CA LYS A 184 17.16 14.71 -7.56
C LYS A 184 16.86 13.91 -8.82
N LYS A 185 17.88 13.34 -9.45
CA LYS A 185 17.71 12.50 -10.65
C LYS A 185 17.22 11.11 -10.30
N GLN A 186 17.63 10.60 -9.14
CA GLN A 186 17.52 9.20 -8.77
C GLN A 186 16.30 8.86 -7.91
N PHE A 187 15.62 9.84 -7.30
CA PHE A 187 14.59 9.56 -6.31
C PHE A 187 13.26 10.26 -6.61
N LEU A 188 12.16 9.52 -6.44
CA LEU A 188 10.80 10.03 -6.55
C LEU A 188 9.86 9.41 -5.51
N ILE A 189 9.01 10.25 -4.90
CA ILE A 189 7.92 9.88 -4.02
C ILE A 189 6.59 10.17 -4.70
N ILE A 190 5.70 9.18 -4.74
CA ILE A 190 4.34 9.28 -5.26
C ILE A 190 3.34 9.08 -4.13
N THR A 191 2.64 10.14 -3.74
CA THR A 191 1.57 10.09 -2.72
C THR A 191 0.53 11.20 -2.91
N SER A 192 -0.58 11.14 -2.17
CA SER A 192 -1.76 12.00 -2.39
C SER A 192 -1.77 13.28 -1.57
N LYS A 193 -0.99 13.34 -0.49
CA LYS A 193 -0.94 14.48 0.43
C LYS A 193 0.42 15.17 0.38
N LYS A 194 0.45 16.40 0.87
CA LYS A 194 1.70 17.12 1.12
C LYS A 194 2.61 16.28 2.01
N ILE A 195 3.90 16.38 1.73
CA ILE A 195 4.97 15.72 2.48
C ILE A 195 5.82 16.79 3.18
N ASN A 196 6.83 16.34 3.93
CA ASN A 196 7.81 17.23 4.53
C ASN A 196 8.44 18.16 3.48
N ASN A 197 8.66 19.43 3.82
CA ASN A 197 9.25 20.42 2.92
C ASN A 197 10.65 20.00 2.43
N ARG A 198 11.42 19.24 3.24
CA ARG A 198 12.71 18.66 2.84
C ARG A 198 12.60 17.63 1.71
N LEU A 199 11.39 17.14 1.43
CA LEU A 199 11.13 16.15 0.40
C LEU A 199 10.33 16.70 -0.79
N GLU A 200 9.88 17.96 -0.74
CA GLU A 200 8.98 18.54 -1.77
C GLU A 200 9.55 18.46 -3.19
N GLU A 201 10.86 18.57 -3.35
CA GLU A 201 11.50 18.49 -4.68
C GLU A 201 11.54 17.06 -5.27
N TYR A 202 11.26 16.03 -4.47
CA TYR A 202 11.21 14.63 -4.90
C TYR A 202 9.77 14.12 -5.02
N PHE A 203 8.78 15.02 -5.09
CA PHE A 203 7.38 14.67 -4.94
C PHE A 203 6.59 14.77 -6.25
N LEU A 204 5.92 13.68 -6.62
CA LEU A 204 4.84 13.68 -7.61
C LEU A 204 3.50 13.42 -6.91
N LYS A 205 2.65 14.45 -6.85
CA LYS A 205 1.34 14.35 -6.22
C LYS A 205 0.38 13.51 -7.05
N SER A 206 -0.12 12.43 -6.46
CA SER A 206 -1.26 11.71 -7.02
C SER A 206 -2.56 12.48 -6.74
N ASP A 207 -3.42 12.61 -7.75
CA ASP A 207 -4.68 13.35 -7.68
C ASP A 207 -5.82 12.48 -8.23
N ALA A 208 -7.02 12.58 -7.64
CA ALA A 208 -8.17 11.80 -8.08
C ALA A 208 -8.57 12.05 -9.55
N ARG A 209 -8.21 13.21 -10.11
CA ARG A 209 -8.37 13.56 -11.53
C ARG A 209 -7.52 12.70 -12.47
N ILE A 210 -6.45 12.09 -11.96
CA ILE A 210 -5.55 11.20 -12.73
C ILE A 210 -6.17 9.79 -12.86
N ALA A 211 -7.06 9.40 -11.94
CA ALA A 211 -7.60 8.04 -11.90
C ALA A 211 -8.30 7.60 -13.22
N PRO A 212 -9.12 8.44 -13.89
CA PRO A 212 -9.72 8.10 -15.19
C PRO A 212 -8.67 7.88 -16.29
N LEU A 213 -7.64 8.73 -16.36
CA LEU A 213 -6.54 8.61 -17.33
C LEU A 213 -5.85 7.24 -17.18
N LEU A 214 -5.61 6.82 -15.95
CA LEU A 214 -4.97 5.55 -15.62
C LEU A 214 -5.96 4.36 -15.58
N LYS A 215 -7.26 4.59 -15.84
CA LYS A 215 -8.34 3.59 -15.75
C LYS A 215 -8.32 2.79 -14.44
N CYS A 216 -8.06 3.48 -13.34
CA CYS A 216 -7.79 2.85 -12.05
C CYS A 216 -8.71 3.41 -10.94
N ASN A 217 -8.82 2.70 -9.82
CA ASN A 217 -9.53 3.20 -8.64
C ASN A 217 -8.58 3.88 -7.66
N MET A 218 -9.12 4.57 -6.65
CA MET A 218 -8.31 5.33 -5.70
C MET A 218 -7.37 4.49 -4.83
N LEU A 219 -7.69 3.21 -4.57
CA LEU A 219 -6.83 2.32 -3.79
C LEU A 219 -5.54 1.94 -4.54
N MET A 220 -5.58 1.99 -5.87
CA MET A 220 -4.46 1.64 -6.74
C MET A 220 -3.84 2.86 -7.44
N LEU A 221 -4.31 4.07 -7.14
CA LEU A 221 -3.87 5.28 -7.85
C LEU A 221 -2.35 5.47 -7.78
N ASN A 222 -1.75 5.37 -6.59
CA ASN A 222 -0.31 5.65 -6.41
C ASN A 222 0.57 4.64 -7.16
N ILE A 223 0.22 3.35 -7.11
CA ILE A 223 0.97 2.29 -7.81
C ILE A 223 0.71 2.31 -9.33
N SER A 224 -0.50 2.70 -9.76
CA SER A 224 -0.80 2.87 -11.19
C SER A 224 -0.05 4.08 -11.76
N LEU A 225 0.09 5.15 -10.97
CA LEU A 225 0.92 6.28 -11.35
C LEU A 225 2.41 5.92 -11.36
N ALA A 226 2.88 5.10 -10.41
CA ALA A 226 4.24 4.56 -10.47
C ALA A 226 4.48 3.73 -11.73
N LYS A 227 3.51 2.88 -12.14
CA LYS A 227 3.57 2.15 -13.43
C LYS A 227 3.71 3.12 -14.60
N TYR A 228 2.91 4.17 -14.62
CA TYR A 228 2.95 5.19 -15.67
C TYR A 228 4.32 5.89 -15.73
N VAL A 229 4.86 6.32 -14.58
CA VAL A 229 6.20 6.91 -14.46
C VAL A 229 7.28 5.94 -14.97
N ILE A 230 7.26 4.68 -14.52
CA ILE A 230 8.27 3.68 -14.91
C ILE A 230 8.23 3.40 -16.41
N SER A 231 7.04 3.34 -17.02
CA SER A 231 6.91 3.21 -18.48
C SER A 231 7.59 4.37 -19.19
N HIS A 232 7.22 5.61 -18.85
CA HIS A 232 7.79 6.80 -19.49
C HIS A 232 9.30 6.92 -19.26
N PHE A 233 9.77 6.60 -18.06
CA PHE A 233 11.19 6.63 -17.73
C PHE A 233 11.98 5.59 -18.54
N SER A 234 11.41 4.40 -18.73
CA SER A 234 12.03 3.33 -19.53
C SER A 234 12.07 3.66 -21.02
N ASP A 235 11.07 4.40 -21.53
CA ASP A 235 10.94 4.75 -22.94
C ASP A 235 11.80 5.97 -23.35
N ASN A 236 11.93 6.97 -22.47
CA ASN A 236 12.44 8.30 -22.84
C ASN A 236 13.97 8.47 -22.85
N LYS A 237 14.77 7.45 -22.48
CA LYS A 237 16.25 7.51 -22.32
C LYS A 237 16.79 8.64 -21.40
N ASN A 238 15.95 9.55 -20.93
CA ASN A 238 16.28 10.60 -19.99
C ASN A 238 16.32 10.00 -18.57
N GLU A 239 17.52 9.96 -18.02
CA GLU A 239 17.88 9.37 -16.74
C GLU A 239 17.63 10.33 -15.55
N ASP A 240 16.52 11.09 -15.58
CA ASP A 240 16.20 12.10 -14.56
C ASP A 240 14.71 12.05 -14.14
N LEU A 241 14.46 11.52 -12.94
CA LEU A 241 13.11 11.43 -12.38
C LEU A 241 12.52 12.78 -12.02
N SER A 242 13.33 13.80 -11.70
CA SER A 242 12.79 15.11 -11.33
C SER A 242 12.18 15.84 -12.53
N ILE A 243 12.83 15.77 -13.69
CA ILE A 243 12.32 16.34 -14.94
C ILE A 243 11.01 15.65 -15.32
N LEU A 244 10.99 14.30 -15.31
CA LEU A 244 9.78 13.55 -15.61
C LEU A 244 8.64 13.89 -14.63
N ALA A 245 8.92 13.98 -13.34
CA ALA A 245 7.91 14.37 -12.35
C ALA A 245 7.36 15.79 -12.59
N GLN A 246 8.20 16.73 -13.01
CA GLN A 246 7.79 18.10 -13.35
C GLN A 246 6.90 18.13 -14.59
N GLU A 247 7.27 17.44 -15.66
CA GLU A 247 6.49 17.32 -16.90
C GLU A 247 5.11 16.72 -16.63
N LEU A 248 5.08 15.60 -15.89
CA LEU A 248 3.84 14.93 -15.50
C LEU A 248 2.98 15.82 -14.60
N SER A 249 3.58 16.53 -13.64
CA SER A 249 2.84 17.47 -12.79
C SER A 249 2.17 18.57 -13.59
N GLN A 250 2.87 19.14 -14.59
CA GLN A 250 2.30 20.15 -15.49
C GLN A 250 1.18 19.58 -16.37
N GLN A 251 1.33 18.35 -16.84
CA GLN A 251 0.28 17.65 -17.58
C GLN A 251 -0.96 17.43 -16.70
N PHE A 252 -0.79 16.93 -15.49
CA PHE A 252 -1.89 16.62 -14.58
C PHE A 252 -2.58 17.86 -14.03
N TYR A 253 -1.88 19.00 -13.93
CA TYR A 253 -2.49 20.26 -13.53
C TYR A 253 -3.61 20.70 -14.49
N LYS A 254 -3.51 20.33 -15.78
CA LYS A 254 -4.49 20.64 -16.82
C LYS A 254 -5.68 19.68 -16.86
N LEU A 255 -5.68 18.61 -16.04
CA LEU A 255 -6.80 17.66 -16.02
C LEU A 255 -8.05 18.32 -15.43
N PRO A 256 -9.23 18.07 -16.03
CA PRO A 256 -10.49 18.63 -15.54
C PRO A 256 -10.79 18.12 -14.12
N GLU A 257 -11.54 18.93 -13.37
CA GLU A 257 -12.19 18.49 -12.13
C GLU A 257 -13.01 17.23 -12.38
N ARG A 258 -13.05 16.34 -11.39
CA ARG A 258 -13.79 15.10 -11.52
C ARG A 258 -15.26 15.34 -11.20
N ASP A 259 -16.13 15.17 -12.19
CA ASP A 259 -17.56 15.08 -11.95
C ASP A 259 -17.89 13.78 -11.20
N VAL A 260 -18.18 13.89 -9.91
CA VAL A 260 -18.62 12.76 -9.09
C VAL A 260 -20.14 12.65 -9.21
N ILE A 261 -20.61 11.85 -10.16
CA ILE A 261 -22.01 11.45 -10.22
C ILE A 261 -22.30 10.58 -9.00
N LYS A 262 -23.05 11.12 -8.03
CA LYS A 262 -23.46 10.37 -6.84
C LYS A 262 -24.63 9.46 -7.20
N GLY A 263 -24.43 8.15 -7.05
CA GLY A 263 -25.52 7.19 -7.19
C GLY A 263 -26.61 7.40 -6.13
N ILE A 264 -27.85 7.03 -6.48
CA ILE A 264 -29.02 7.10 -5.61
C ILE A 264 -28.82 6.14 -4.44
N LYS A 265 -28.86 6.64 -3.19
CA LYS A 265 -28.78 5.79 -2.00
C LYS A 265 -30.04 4.90 -1.94
N ARG A 266 -29.84 3.59 -1.79
CA ARG A 266 -30.91 2.61 -1.63
C ARG A 266 -30.94 2.06 -0.21
N ASN A 267 -32.12 1.68 0.26
CA ASN A 267 -32.29 0.99 1.54
C ASN A 267 -31.92 -0.51 1.40
N PRO A 268 -31.66 -1.23 2.50
CA PRO A 268 -31.33 -2.66 2.45
C PRO A 268 -32.36 -3.52 1.71
N GLU A 269 -33.65 -3.22 1.87
CA GLU A 269 -34.75 -4.00 1.31
C GLU A 269 -34.76 -3.94 -0.23
N GLU A 270 -34.60 -2.74 -0.80
CA GLU A 270 -34.44 -2.51 -2.24
C GLU A 270 -33.19 -3.23 -2.79
N VAL A 271 -32.11 -3.28 -2.00
CA VAL A 271 -30.89 -3.98 -2.40
C VAL A 271 -31.07 -5.49 -2.34
N GLU A 272 -31.78 -6.03 -1.35
CA GLU A 272 -32.11 -7.45 -1.28
C GLU A 272 -32.97 -7.89 -2.48
N GLU A 273 -34.00 -7.12 -2.84
CA GLU A 273 -34.85 -7.39 -4.01
C GLU A 273 -34.06 -7.40 -5.33
N TYR A 274 -33.15 -6.44 -5.50
CA TYR A 274 -32.23 -6.41 -6.63
C TYR A 274 -31.35 -7.67 -6.67
N ILE A 275 -30.75 -8.07 -5.54
CA ILE A 275 -29.88 -9.24 -5.46
C ILE A 275 -30.67 -10.51 -5.77
N LEU A 276 -31.87 -10.66 -5.23
CA LEU A 276 -32.77 -11.79 -5.50
C LEU A 276 -33.02 -11.92 -7.02
N THR A 277 -33.44 -10.83 -7.66
CA THR A 277 -33.72 -10.78 -9.09
C THR A 277 -32.47 -11.10 -9.92
N LEU A 278 -31.32 -10.56 -9.53
CA LEU A 278 -30.07 -10.79 -10.24
C LEU A 278 -29.61 -12.25 -10.14
N LEU A 279 -29.74 -12.88 -8.97
CA LEU A 279 -29.37 -14.28 -8.75
C LEU A 279 -30.29 -15.25 -9.51
N GLN A 280 -31.58 -14.92 -9.67
CA GLN A 280 -32.48 -15.71 -10.52
C GLN A 280 -32.03 -15.73 -12.00
N GLN A 281 -31.48 -14.60 -12.48
CA GLN A 281 -31.01 -14.47 -13.86
C GLN A 281 -29.57 -14.98 -14.05
N GLN A 282 -28.72 -14.82 -13.03
CA GLN A 282 -27.30 -15.14 -13.05
C GLN A 282 -26.88 -15.81 -11.72
N PRO A 283 -27.15 -17.11 -11.53
CA PRO A 283 -26.89 -17.79 -10.26
C PRO A 283 -25.42 -17.75 -9.82
N GLU A 284 -24.50 -17.78 -10.78
CA GLU A 284 -23.05 -17.83 -10.56
C GLU A 284 -22.39 -16.44 -10.43
N VAL A 285 -23.17 -15.35 -10.37
CA VAL A 285 -22.60 -14.00 -10.28
C VAL A 285 -21.92 -13.80 -8.93
N SER A 286 -20.67 -13.33 -8.93
CA SER A 286 -20.01 -12.96 -7.68
C SER A 286 -20.61 -11.69 -7.07
N ALA A 287 -20.59 -11.57 -5.74
CA ALA A 287 -21.02 -10.36 -5.02
C ALA A 287 -20.37 -9.06 -5.56
N THR A 288 -19.09 -9.13 -5.97
CA THR A 288 -18.37 -7.96 -6.52
C THR A 288 -18.90 -7.55 -7.89
N LYS A 289 -19.19 -8.51 -8.79
CA LYS A 289 -19.82 -8.22 -10.09
C LYS A 289 -21.23 -7.68 -9.91
N ALA A 290 -22.02 -8.27 -9.01
CA ALA A 290 -23.36 -7.80 -8.68
C ALA A 290 -23.37 -6.36 -8.16
N LEU A 291 -22.49 -6.02 -7.19
CA LEU A 291 -22.37 -4.66 -6.68
C LEU A 291 -21.93 -3.66 -7.76
N ARG A 292 -21.07 -4.09 -8.69
CA ARG A 292 -20.64 -3.24 -9.80
C ARG A 292 -21.81 -2.94 -10.73
N ALA A 293 -22.55 -3.96 -11.17
CA ALA A 293 -23.74 -3.78 -12.00
C ALA A 293 -24.78 -2.88 -11.32
N PHE A 294 -25.01 -3.05 -10.01
CA PHE A 294 -25.90 -2.21 -9.21
C PHE A 294 -25.49 -0.73 -9.18
N ARG A 295 -24.18 -0.46 -9.09
CA ARG A 295 -23.65 0.91 -9.11
C ARG A 295 -23.66 1.51 -10.51
N ASP A 296 -23.34 0.71 -11.51
CA ASP A 296 -23.37 1.10 -12.92
C ASP A 296 -24.80 1.47 -13.38
N SER A 297 -25.83 0.91 -12.73
CA SER A 297 -27.24 1.31 -12.92
C SER A 297 -27.64 2.59 -12.16
N GLY A 298 -26.69 3.36 -11.64
CA GLY A 298 -26.93 4.64 -10.97
C GLY A 298 -27.27 4.56 -9.49
N ASN A 299 -27.15 3.40 -8.84
CA ASN A 299 -27.43 3.25 -7.41
C ASN A 299 -26.16 3.32 -6.55
N SER A 300 -26.32 3.53 -5.25
CA SER A 300 -25.23 3.58 -4.27
C SER A 300 -25.58 2.77 -3.03
N PHE A 301 -24.66 1.87 -2.67
CA PHE A 301 -24.70 1.08 -1.43
C PHE A 301 -23.29 0.76 -0.96
N GLU A 302 -23.11 0.62 0.36
CA GLU A 302 -21.82 0.34 0.98
C GLU A 302 -21.40 -1.11 0.70
N GLU A 303 -20.12 -1.34 0.40
CA GLU A 303 -19.64 -2.62 -0.11
C GLU A 303 -19.73 -3.76 0.91
N LYS A 304 -19.35 -3.54 2.17
CA LYS A 304 -19.42 -4.57 3.22
C LYS A 304 -20.87 -4.96 3.47
N ARG A 305 -21.78 -3.99 3.61
CA ARG A 305 -23.22 -4.21 3.75
C ARG A 305 -23.77 -4.96 2.54
N PHE A 306 -23.41 -4.56 1.31
CA PHE A 306 -23.83 -5.28 0.11
C PHE A 306 -23.39 -6.75 0.16
N ARG A 307 -22.12 -7.01 0.51
CA ARG A 307 -21.59 -8.38 0.61
C ARG A 307 -22.29 -9.21 1.68
N VAL A 308 -22.71 -8.59 2.80
CA VAL A 308 -23.49 -9.27 3.85
C VAL A 308 -24.87 -9.64 3.32
N LEU A 309 -25.58 -8.70 2.70
CA LEU A 309 -26.90 -8.95 2.07
C LEU A 309 -26.78 -10.02 0.98
N PHE A 310 -25.78 -9.92 0.11
CA PHE A 310 -25.57 -10.87 -0.97
C PHE A 310 -25.40 -12.30 -0.46
N ARG A 311 -24.60 -12.52 0.60
CA ARG A 311 -24.44 -13.84 1.22
C ARG A 311 -25.74 -14.34 1.85
N SER A 312 -26.45 -13.47 2.56
CA SER A 312 -27.73 -13.79 3.19
C SER A 312 -28.74 -14.26 2.15
N VAL A 313 -28.89 -13.51 1.05
CA VAL A 313 -29.81 -13.82 -0.05
C VAL A 313 -29.38 -15.08 -0.78
N SER A 314 -28.09 -15.21 -1.12
CA SER A 314 -27.57 -16.41 -1.80
C SER A 314 -27.82 -17.68 -0.99
N ALA A 315 -27.71 -17.62 0.33
CA ALA A 315 -27.98 -18.77 1.20
C ALA A 315 -29.47 -19.13 1.33
N ARG A 316 -30.39 -18.18 1.05
CA ARG A 316 -31.84 -18.40 1.05
C ARG A 316 -32.39 -18.84 -0.31
N ASN A 317 -31.63 -18.61 -1.38
CA ASN A 317 -32.00 -18.93 -2.77
C ASN A 317 -31.49 -20.31 -3.25
N VAL A 318 -30.86 -21.09 -2.36
CA VAL A 318 -30.55 -22.52 -2.57
C VAL A 318 -31.71 -23.35 -2.02
#